data_AF-A0A845XQH5-F1
#
_entry.id   AF-A0A845XQH5-F1
#
_cell.length_a   1.000
_cell.length_b   1.000
_cell.length_c   1.000
_cell.angle_alpha   90.00
_cell.angle_beta   90.00
_cell.angle_gamma   90.00
#
_symmetry.space_group_name_H-M   'P 1'
#
loop_
_entity.id
_entity.type
_entity.pdbx_description
1 polymer ?
#
loop_
_entity_poly.entity_id
_entity_poly.type
_entity_poly.pdbx_seq_one_letter_code
_entity_poly.pdbx_strand_id
1 'polypeptide(L)'
;MLIEQIASVQVLDQAFAWVCDSRAHYHFNGDIWHQWRWWHQKKNQIQGLIRSGRYRFRELRQIRAIDRIFEWWHSQDALVLKAISIVLTAHLLPHLSPRCFHLAGTGGIKGAVRDVLAHLWENKFVFRTDVQRLICQY
;
A
#
# COMPACT_ATOMS: atom_id res chain seq x y z
N MET A 1 21.24 0.64 0.45
CA MET A 1 20.42 0.17 -0.71
C MET A 1 18.97 0.07 -0.26
N LEU A 2 17.99 0.31 -1.16
CA LEU A 2 16.55 0.30 -0.81
C LEU A 2 16.08 -1.00 -0.16
N ILE A 3 16.62 -2.15 -0.58
CA ILE A 3 16.26 -3.46 -0.01
C ILE A 3 16.59 -3.57 1.49
N GLU A 4 17.71 -2.98 1.93
CA GLU A 4 18.10 -2.95 3.35
C GLU A 4 17.20 -2.04 4.17
N GLN A 5 16.71 -0.95 3.58
CA GLN A 5 15.74 -0.07 4.23
C GLN A 5 14.39 -0.79 4.40
N ILE A 6 13.91 -1.47 3.36
CA ILE A 6 12.66 -2.25 3.39
C ILE A 6 12.76 -3.36 4.45
N ALA A 7 13.90 -4.06 4.51
CA ALA A 7 14.15 -5.11 5.49
C ALA A 7 14.59 -4.59 6.87
N SER A 8 14.65 -3.27 7.09
CA SER A 8 15.06 -2.73 8.39
C SER A 8 14.03 -3.07 9.48
N VAL A 9 14.51 -3.23 10.72
CA VAL A 9 13.64 -3.55 11.86
C VAL A 9 12.56 -2.48 12.03
N GLN A 10 12.95 -1.22 11.89
CA GLN A 10 12.10 -0.05 12.05
C GLN A 10 10.96 -0.04 11.02
N VAL A 11 11.28 -0.23 9.73
CA VAL A 11 10.26 -0.25 8.66
C VAL A 11 9.33 -1.44 8.81
N LEU A 12 9.86 -2.62 9.15
CA LEU A 12 9.02 -3.80 9.34
C LEU A 12 8.11 -3.69 10.56
N ASP A 13 8.58 -3.11 11.67
CA ASP A 13 7.74 -2.87 12.86
C ASP A 13 6.66 -1.80 12.57
N GLN A 14 6.99 -0.75 11.81
CA GLN A 14 6.01 0.24 11.36
C GLN A 14 4.96 -0.38 10.42
N ALA A 15 5.40 -1.19 9.47
CA ALA A 15 4.51 -1.91 8.56
C ALA A 15 3.62 -2.89 9.32
N PHE A 16 4.18 -3.61 10.30
CA PHE A 16 3.44 -4.51 11.17
C PHE A 16 2.36 -3.77 11.94
N ALA A 17 2.68 -2.66 12.61
CA ALA A 17 1.72 -1.84 13.34
C ALA A 17 0.57 -1.37 12.43
N TRP A 18 0.87 -0.96 11.20
CA TRP A 18 -0.16 -0.59 10.23
C TRP A 18 -1.05 -1.77 9.81
N VAL A 19 -0.49 -2.97 9.61
CA VAL A 19 -1.31 -4.17 9.32
C VAL A 19 -2.18 -4.52 10.52
N CYS A 20 -1.66 -4.37 11.75
CA CYS A 20 -2.44 -4.60 12.96
C CYS A 20 -3.66 -3.68 13.02
N ASP A 21 -3.46 -2.38 12.80
CA ASP A 21 -4.51 -1.37 12.84
C ASP A 21 -5.54 -1.57 11.71
N SER A 22 -5.07 -1.72 10.47
CA SER A 22 -5.94 -1.92 9.29
C SER A 22 -6.76 -3.22 9.33
N ARG A 23 -6.36 -4.20 10.15
CA ARG A 23 -7.04 -5.49 10.30
C ARG A 23 -7.56 -5.74 11.72
N ALA A 24 -7.63 -4.70 12.57
CA ALA A 24 -8.04 -4.83 13.97
C ALA A 24 -9.44 -5.46 14.13
N HIS A 25 -10.34 -5.21 13.18
CA HIS A 25 -11.71 -5.73 13.18
C HIS A 25 -11.89 -7.00 12.36
N TYR A 26 -10.80 -7.65 11.92
CA TYR A 26 -10.91 -8.89 11.18
C TYR A 26 -11.39 -10.02 12.08
N HIS A 27 -12.06 -11.00 11.49
CA HIS A 27 -12.54 -12.17 12.22
C HIS A 27 -11.36 -12.92 12.88
N PHE A 28 -11.61 -13.60 14.00
CA PHE A 28 -10.57 -14.31 14.78
C PHE A 28 -9.86 -15.43 13.98
N ASN A 29 -10.51 -15.96 12.94
CA ASN A 29 -9.91 -16.91 11.99
C ASN A 29 -9.02 -16.25 10.92
N GLY A 30 -8.83 -14.93 10.99
CA GLY A 30 -7.92 -14.20 10.12
C GLY A 30 -6.47 -14.66 10.31
N ASP A 31 -5.70 -14.67 9.23
CA ASP A 31 -4.28 -15.04 9.25
C ASP A 31 -3.40 -14.06 10.04
N ILE A 32 -3.92 -12.88 10.37
CA ILE A 32 -3.23 -11.81 11.08
C ILE A 32 -2.87 -12.18 12.53
N TRP A 33 -3.73 -12.91 13.24
CA TRP A 33 -3.54 -13.22 14.66
C TRP A 33 -2.33 -14.13 14.91
N HIS A 34 -2.08 -15.07 14.00
CA HIS A 34 -0.87 -15.89 14.01
C HIS A 34 0.40 -15.06 13.75
N GLN A 35 0.32 -14.03 12.92
CA GLN A 35 1.44 -13.11 12.70
C GLN A 35 1.75 -12.32 13.97
N TRP A 36 0.71 -11.89 14.70
CA TRP A 36 0.87 -11.13 15.94
C TRP A 36 1.56 -11.94 17.03
N ARG A 37 1.07 -13.17 17.26
CA ARG A 37 1.58 -14.01 18.34
C ARG A 37 3.08 -14.30 18.22
N TRP A 38 3.59 -14.43 17.00
CA TRP A 38 4.96 -14.85 16.71
C TRP A 38 5.79 -13.80 15.98
N TRP A 39 5.41 -12.52 16.11
CA TRP A 39 6.01 -11.44 15.33
C TRP A 39 7.54 -11.39 15.44
N HIS A 40 8.09 -11.53 16.65
CA HIS A 40 9.54 -11.52 16.87
C HIS A 40 10.29 -12.58 16.05
N GLN A 41 9.75 -13.79 15.94
CA GLN A 41 10.36 -14.88 15.16
C GLN A 41 10.16 -14.67 13.66
N LYS A 42 8.94 -14.31 13.26
CA LYS A 42 8.57 -14.10 11.85
C LYS A 42 9.31 -12.92 11.24
N LYS A 43 9.54 -11.85 12.00
CA LYS A 43 10.29 -10.67 11.55
C LYS A 43 11.68 -11.07 11.03
N ASN A 44 12.43 -11.83 11.82
CA ASN A 44 13.78 -12.28 11.43
C ASN A 44 13.75 -13.15 10.16
N GLN A 45 12.75 -14.04 10.05
CA GLN A 45 12.56 -14.86 8.84
C GLN A 45 12.27 -14.00 7.61
N ILE A 46 11.31 -13.07 7.72
CA ILE A 46 10.93 -12.16 6.63
C ILE A 46 12.12 -11.30 6.21
N GLN A 47 12.89 -10.77 7.17
CA GLN A 47 14.11 -10.01 6.88
C GLN A 47 15.12 -10.81 6.06
N GLY A 48 15.40 -12.05 6.47
CA GLY A 48 16.31 -12.93 5.72
C GLY A 48 15.81 -13.23 4.31
N LEU A 49 14.50 -13.45 4.14
CA LEU A 49 13.89 -13.69 2.82
C LEU A 49 13.97 -12.46 1.91
N ILE A 50 13.68 -11.26 2.43
CA ILE A 50 13.75 -10.01 1.65
C ILE A 50 15.19 -9.74 1.23
N ARG A 51 16.15 -9.80 2.18
CA ARG A 51 17.57 -9.52 1.92
C ARG A 51 18.18 -10.49 0.92
N SER A 52 17.79 -11.77 0.96
CA SER A 52 18.27 -12.77 0.01
C SER A 52 17.53 -12.79 -1.32
N GLY A 53 16.54 -11.91 -1.52
CA GLY A 53 15.70 -11.90 -2.74
C GLY A 53 14.81 -13.14 -2.89
N ARG A 54 14.59 -13.90 -1.82
CA ARG A 54 13.82 -15.15 -1.79
C ARG A 54 12.40 -14.98 -1.27
N TYR A 55 11.99 -13.78 -0.88
CA TYR A 55 10.60 -13.52 -0.51
C TYR A 55 9.70 -13.70 -1.74
N ARG A 56 8.67 -14.54 -1.62
CA ARG A 56 7.67 -14.79 -2.66
C ARG A 56 6.29 -14.45 -2.12
N PHE A 57 5.60 -13.55 -2.82
CA PHE A 57 4.19 -13.25 -2.52
C PHE A 57 3.33 -14.48 -2.83
N ARG A 58 2.32 -14.71 -1.99
CA ARG A 58 1.30 -15.74 -2.23
C ARG A 58 0.28 -15.24 -3.23
N GLU A 59 -0.52 -16.17 -3.75
CA GLU A 59 -1.67 -15.87 -4.57
C GLU A 59 -2.66 -14.96 -3.83
N LEU A 60 -3.14 -13.93 -4.54
CA LEU A 60 -4.23 -13.09 -4.04
C LEU A 60 -5.51 -13.93 -4.01
N ARG A 61 -6.12 -14.05 -2.84
CA ARG A 61 -7.38 -14.80 -2.70
C ARG A 61 -8.55 -13.90 -3.07
N GLN A 62 -9.44 -14.40 -3.90
CA GLN A 62 -10.70 -13.73 -4.20
C GLN A 62 -11.83 -14.45 -3.47
N ILE A 63 -12.51 -13.75 -2.57
CA ILE A 63 -13.67 -14.26 -1.82
C ILE A 63 -14.93 -13.67 -2.44
N ARG A 64 -15.83 -14.52 -2.91
CA ARG A 64 -17.11 -14.10 -3.48
C ARG A 64 -18.21 -14.23 -2.42
N ALA A 65 -18.84 -13.12 -2.11
CA ALA A 65 -20.09 -13.06 -1.37
C ALA A 65 -21.25 -12.78 -2.34
N ILE A 66 -22.49 -12.84 -1.84
CA ILE A 66 -23.72 -12.73 -2.65
C ILE A 66 -23.77 -11.40 -3.44
N ASP A 67 -23.27 -10.32 -2.85
CA ASP A 67 -23.38 -8.95 -3.36
C ASP A 67 -22.04 -8.32 -3.74
N ARG A 68 -20.92 -9.01 -3.47
CA ARG A 68 -19.59 -8.39 -3.55
C ARG A 68 -18.47 -9.39 -3.68
N ILE A 69 -17.40 -8.95 -4.32
CA ILE A 69 -16.16 -9.68 -4.45
C ILE A 69 -15.11 -8.96 -3.62
N PHE A 70 -14.39 -9.70 -2.78
CA PHE A 70 -13.30 -9.17 -1.98
C PHE A 70 -11.98 -9.82 -2.37
N GLU A 71 -10.96 -8.98 -2.46
CA GLU A 71 -9.57 -9.40 -2.59
C GLU A 71 -8.94 -9.48 -1.20
N TRP A 72 -8.32 -10.62 -0.90
CA TRP A 72 -7.74 -10.91 0.39
C TRP A 72 -6.25 -11.21 0.25
N TRP A 73 -5.43 -10.21 0.58
CA TRP A 73 -3.99 -10.37 0.70
C TRP A 73 -3.65 -11.11 1.99
N HIS A 74 -2.79 -12.11 1.89
CA HIS A 74 -2.20 -12.73 3.06
C HIS A 74 -1.52 -11.68 3.95
N SER A 75 -1.69 -11.76 5.27
CA SER A 75 -1.24 -10.73 6.21
C SER A 75 0.26 -10.44 6.13
N GLN A 76 1.07 -11.47 5.87
CA GLN A 76 2.51 -11.29 5.65
C GLN A 76 2.82 -10.49 4.38
N ASP A 77 2.06 -10.74 3.31
CA ASP A 77 2.26 -10.08 2.02
C ASP A 77 1.84 -8.61 2.10
N ALA A 78 0.70 -8.34 2.75
CA ALA A 78 0.28 -6.99 3.04
C ALA A 78 1.31 -6.21 3.87
N LEU A 79 1.97 -6.87 4.83
CA LEU A 79 3.07 -6.28 5.60
C LEU A 79 4.26 -5.93 4.73
N VAL A 80 4.71 -6.86 3.88
CA VAL A 80 5.87 -6.60 3.00
C VAL A 80 5.54 -5.53 1.95
N LEU A 81 4.34 -5.54 1.37
CA LEU A 81 3.86 -4.47 0.49
C LEU A 81 3.83 -3.12 1.21
N LYS A 82 3.41 -3.10 2.48
CA LYS A 82 3.41 -1.87 3.28
C LYS A 82 4.84 -1.38 3.56
N ALA A 83 5.77 -2.27 3.89
CA ALA A 83 7.18 -1.94 4.09
C ALA A 83 7.81 -1.34 2.82
N ILE A 84 7.54 -1.95 1.66
CA ILE A 84 7.94 -1.41 0.35
C ILE A 84 7.34 -0.03 0.13
N SER A 85 6.04 0.13 0.38
CA SER A 85 5.33 1.40 0.22
C SER A 85 5.92 2.51 1.10
N ILE A 86 6.26 2.23 2.36
CA ILE A 86 6.88 3.21 3.27
C ILE A 86 8.18 3.76 2.68
N VAL A 87 9.08 2.86 2.25
CA VAL A 87 10.40 3.26 1.72
C VAL A 87 10.27 3.94 0.37
N LEU A 88 9.48 3.38 -0.55
CA LEU A 88 9.30 3.97 -1.87
C LEU A 88 8.57 5.31 -1.83
N THR A 89 7.59 5.49 -0.93
CA THR A 89 6.92 6.78 -0.78
C THR A 89 7.92 7.86 -0.40
N ALA A 90 8.76 7.62 0.61
CA ALA A 90 9.78 8.58 1.03
C ALA A 90 10.77 8.91 -0.10
N HIS A 91 11.15 7.92 -0.91
CA HIS A 91 12.08 8.09 -2.01
C HIS A 91 11.47 8.77 -3.24
N LEU A 92 10.20 8.49 -3.56
CA LEU A 92 9.54 9.00 -4.76
C LEU A 92 8.91 10.38 -4.54
N LEU A 93 8.47 10.70 -3.32
CA LEU A 93 7.76 11.96 -3.04
C LEU A 93 8.48 13.22 -3.55
N PRO A 94 9.83 13.36 -3.43
CA PRO A 94 10.53 14.53 -3.98
C PRO A 94 10.47 14.67 -5.50
N HIS A 95 10.16 13.60 -6.21
CA HIS A 95 10.11 13.53 -7.68
C HIS A 95 8.69 13.55 -8.24
N LEU A 96 7.67 13.41 -7.38
CA LEU A 96 6.28 13.41 -7.80
C LEU A 96 5.72 14.83 -7.89
N SER A 97 4.84 15.06 -8.86
CA SER A 97 4.19 16.35 -9.02
C SER A 97 3.33 16.68 -7.79
N PRO A 98 3.34 17.93 -7.29
CA PRO A 98 2.44 18.35 -6.22
C PRO A 98 0.96 18.28 -6.62
N ARG A 99 0.67 18.17 -7.93
CA ARG A 99 -0.69 17.97 -8.48
C ARG A 99 -1.14 16.50 -8.46
N CYS A 100 -0.34 15.59 -7.92
CA CYS A 100 -0.76 14.21 -7.65
C CYS A 100 -1.65 14.15 -6.40
N PHE A 101 -2.87 14.68 -6.51
CA PHE A 101 -3.79 14.89 -5.39
C PHE A 101 -4.24 13.63 -4.64
N HIS A 102 -4.04 12.43 -5.21
CA HIS A 102 -4.37 11.15 -4.57
C HIS A 102 -3.37 10.74 -3.47
N LEU A 103 -2.20 11.39 -3.41
CA LEU A 103 -1.18 11.11 -2.40
C LEU A 103 -1.60 11.70 -1.04
N ALA A 104 -1.11 11.11 0.04
CA ALA A 104 -1.35 11.66 1.37
C ALA A 104 -0.69 13.04 1.50
N GLY A 105 -1.40 14.01 2.08
CA GLY A 105 -0.89 15.37 2.30
C GLY A 105 -1.08 16.35 1.15
N THR A 106 -1.52 15.92 -0.04
CA THR A 106 -1.74 16.82 -1.19
C THR A 106 -3.16 17.41 -1.27
N GLY A 107 -4.03 17.11 -0.30
CA GLY A 107 -5.38 17.68 -0.22
C GLY A 107 -6.51 16.84 -0.83
N GLY A 108 -6.19 15.67 -1.39
CA GLY A 108 -7.19 14.71 -1.88
C GLY A 108 -8.02 15.25 -3.05
N ILE A 109 -9.17 14.62 -3.30
CA ILE A 109 -10.13 15.03 -4.34
C ILE A 109 -10.53 16.51 -4.18
N LYS A 110 -10.73 16.98 -2.94
CA LYS A 110 -11.09 18.38 -2.67
C LYS A 110 -9.94 19.35 -3.00
N GLY A 111 -8.69 18.92 -2.85
CA GLY A 111 -7.51 19.66 -3.30
C GLY A 111 -7.51 19.81 -4.82
N ALA A 112 -7.74 18.70 -5.54
CA ALA A 112 -7.81 18.70 -6.99
C ALA A 112 -8.89 19.64 -7.54
N VAL A 113 -10.10 19.59 -6.96
CA VAL A 113 -11.21 20.46 -7.39
C VAL A 113 -10.89 21.94 -7.17
N ARG A 114 -10.26 22.29 -6.04
CA ARG A 114 -9.84 23.68 -5.76
C ARG A 114 -8.75 24.14 -6.72
N ASP A 115 -7.78 23.29 -7.03
CA ASP A 115 -6.71 23.59 -7.99
C ASP A 115 -7.27 23.84 -9.39
N VAL A 116 -8.19 22.98 -9.86
CA VAL A 116 -8.89 23.20 -11.14
C VAL A 116 -9.67 24.51 -11.13
N LEU A 117 -10.47 24.76 -10.09
CA LEU A 117 -11.29 25.96 -9.96
C LEU A 117 -10.44 27.25 -10.02
N ALA A 118 -9.26 27.25 -9.40
CA ALA A 118 -8.36 28.39 -9.40
C ALA A 118 -7.83 28.75 -10.80
N HIS A 119 -7.79 27.80 -11.73
CA HIS A 119 -7.27 27.99 -13.09
C HIS A 119 -8.38 28.03 -14.17
N LEU A 120 -9.65 27.85 -13.80
CA LEU A 120 -10.77 27.81 -14.76
C LEU A 120 -10.90 29.11 -15.58
N TRP A 121 -10.63 30.27 -14.98
CA TRP A 121 -10.80 31.55 -15.65
C TRP A 121 -9.72 31.83 -16.71
N GLU A 122 -8.53 31.23 -16.57
CA GLU A 122 -7.42 31.34 -17.54
C GLU A 122 -7.55 30.32 -18.68
N ASN A 123 -8.32 29.24 -18.50
CA ASN A 123 -8.39 28.11 -19.41
C ASN A 123 -9.79 27.95 -20.01
N LYS A 124 -9.93 28.23 -21.31
CA LYS A 124 -11.21 28.14 -22.03
C LYS A 124 -11.69 26.71 -22.29
N PHE A 125 -10.79 25.72 -22.22
CA PHE A 125 -11.08 24.32 -22.56
C PHE A 125 -10.48 23.37 -21.52
N VAL A 126 -11.12 22.22 -21.34
CA VAL A 126 -10.67 21.14 -20.44
C VAL A 126 -10.55 19.85 -21.23
N PHE A 127 -9.40 19.19 -21.11
CA PHE A 127 -9.20 17.83 -21.63
C PHE A 127 -9.48 16.83 -20.51
N ARG A 128 -10.54 16.03 -20.69
CA ARG A 128 -10.87 14.95 -19.77
C ARG A 128 -10.37 13.64 -20.34
N THR A 129 -9.38 13.05 -19.69
CA THR A 129 -8.86 11.71 -19.99
C THR A 129 -9.16 10.80 -18.81
N ASP A 130 -9.56 9.57 -19.08
CA ASP A 130 -9.76 8.54 -18.07
C ASP A 130 -8.99 7.27 -18.43
N VAL A 131 -8.56 6.51 -17.42
CA VAL A 131 -7.79 5.27 -17.59
C VAL A 131 -8.69 4.11 -17.21
N GLN A 132 -9.03 3.26 -18.19
CA GLN A 132 -9.94 2.12 -18.00
C GLN A 132 -9.49 1.15 -16.90
N ARG A 133 -8.17 0.91 -16.79
CA ARG A 133 -7.55 0.14 -15.71
C ARG A 133 -6.03 0.33 -15.68
N LEU A 134 -5.46 0.46 -14.48
CA LEU A 134 -4.01 0.63 -14.25
C LEU A 134 -3.29 -0.67 -13.85
N ILE A 135 -4.02 -1.77 -13.66
CA ILE A 135 -3.46 -3.08 -13.29
C ILE A 135 -3.93 -4.10 -14.32
N CYS A 136 -2.98 -4.80 -14.95
CA CYS A 136 -3.25 -5.95 -15.83
C CYS A 136 -3.92 -7.06 -15.00
N GLN A 137 -5.18 -7.36 -15.31
CA GLN A 137 -5.76 -8.65 -14.96
C GLN A 137 -5.29 -9.64 -16.02
N TYR A 138 -4.78 -10.79 -15.57
CA TYR A 138 -4.52 -11.95 -16.43
C TYR A 138 -5.79 -12.38 -17.17
#